data_AF-A0A2S9GE68-F1
#
_entry.id   AF-A0A2S9GE68-F1
#
_cell.length_a   1.000
_cell.length_b   1.000
_cell.length_c   1.000
_cell.angle_alpha   90.00
_cell.angle_beta   90.00
_cell.angle_gamma   90.00
#
_symmetry.space_group_name_H-M   'P 1'
#
loop_
_entity.id
_entity.type
_entity.pdbx_description
1 polymer ?
#
loop_
_entity_poly.entity_id
_entity_poly.type
_entity_poly.pdbx_seq_one_letter_code
_entity_poly.pdbx_strand_id
1 'polypeptide(L)'
;EVSDRFFGTLAALVSEALDHEAPLSLPTSDNPIVAEAMNYTNQHLGTVTSEEVSRAVSVSERTLRRLFADTLGLSWRTYLLHAR
;
A
#
# COMPACT_ATOMS: atom_id res chain seq x y z
N GLU A 1 -7.74 -23.07 -28.54
CA GLU A 1 -8.36 -21.99 -29.35
C GLU A 1 -9.15 -20.96 -28.54
N VAL A 2 -10.26 -21.29 -27.87
CA VAL A 2 -11.04 -20.28 -27.11
C VAL A 2 -10.26 -19.77 -25.89
N SER A 3 -9.62 -20.67 -25.14
CA SER A 3 -8.80 -20.29 -23.98
C SER A 3 -7.59 -19.43 -24.37
N ASP A 4 -6.90 -19.78 -25.46
CA ASP A 4 -5.74 -19.01 -25.93
C ASP A 4 -6.14 -17.59 -26.34
N ARG A 5 -7.31 -17.45 -26.97
CA ARG A 5 -7.86 -16.14 -27.34
C ARG A 5 -8.27 -15.34 -26.11
N PHE A 6 -8.86 -15.99 -25.10
CA PHE A 6 -9.20 -15.35 -23.83
C PHE A 6 -7.94 -14.83 -23.11
N PHE A 7 -6.92 -15.67 -22.95
CA PHE A 7 -5.68 -15.27 -22.29
C PHE A 7 -4.89 -14.25 -23.10
N GLY A 8 -4.92 -14.33 -24.44
CA GLY A 8 -4.32 -13.32 -25.32
C GLY A 8 -4.97 -11.95 -25.16
N THR A 9 -6.30 -11.88 -25.13
CA THR A 9 -7.03 -10.63 -24.89
C THR A 9 -6.78 -10.10 -23.47
N LEU A 10 -6.79 -10.97 -22.47
CA LEU A 10 -6.49 -10.58 -21.08
C LEU A 10 -5.07 -10.01 -20.95
N ALA A 11 -4.08 -10.65 -21.59
CA ALA A 11 -2.70 -10.18 -21.59
C ALA A 11 -2.56 -8.79 -22.25
N ALA A 12 -3.29 -8.54 -23.34
CA ALA A 12 -3.30 -7.23 -24.00
C ALA A 12 -3.89 -6.14 -23.08
N LEU A 13 -5.03 -6.42 -22.45
CA LEU A 13 -5.68 -5.50 -21.52
C LEU A 13 -4.81 -5.20 -20.29
N VAL A 14 -4.17 -6.22 -19.72
CA VAL A 14 -3.27 -6.05 -18.58
C VAL A 14 -2.02 -5.26 -18.97
N SER A 15 -1.46 -5.51 -20.16
CA SER A 15 -0.28 -4.76 -20.63
C SER A 15 -0.61 -3.27 -20.85
N GLU A 16 -1.77 -2.97 -21.45
CA GLU A 16 -2.24 -1.59 -21.62
C GLU A 16 -2.51 -0.90 -20.27
N ALA A 17 -3.08 -1.64 -19.30
CA ALA A 17 -3.32 -1.15 -17.95
C ALA A 17 -2.03 -0.97 -17.13
N LEU A 18 -0.93 -1.65 -17.49
CA LEU A 18 0.38 -1.47 -16.88
C LEU A 18 1.17 -0.32 -17.53
N ASP A 19 1.00 -0.09 -18.83
CA ASP A 19 1.60 1.05 -19.55
C ASP A 19 1.07 2.39 -19.04
N HIS A 20 -0.14 2.39 -18.48
CA HIS A 20 -0.68 3.51 -17.72
C HIS A 20 -0.53 3.19 -16.24
N GLU A 21 0.54 3.67 -15.59
CA GLU A 21 0.60 3.71 -14.11
C GLU A 21 -0.53 4.60 -13.58
N ALA A 22 -1.76 4.08 -13.56
CA ALA A 22 -2.78 4.57 -12.67
C ALA A 22 -2.21 4.34 -11.27
N PRO A 23 -2.14 5.38 -10.41
CA PRO A 23 -1.70 5.16 -9.04
C PRO A 23 -2.59 4.07 -8.49
N LEU A 24 -1.99 2.93 -8.14
CA LEU A 24 -2.68 1.85 -7.45
C LEU A 24 -3.43 2.54 -6.31
N SER A 25 -4.77 2.46 -6.32
CA SER A 25 -5.59 3.03 -5.26
C SER A 25 -5.24 2.28 -3.99
N LEU A 26 -4.24 2.81 -3.29
CA LEU A 26 -3.80 2.29 -2.01
C LEU A 26 -5.00 2.28 -1.08
N PRO A 27 -5.09 1.32 -0.14
CA PRO A 27 -6.19 1.32 0.79
C PRO A 27 -6.22 2.70 1.47
N THR A 28 -7.33 3.41 1.38
CA THR A 28 -7.52 4.66 2.11
C THR A 28 -8.04 4.31 3.50
N SER A 29 -7.58 5.04 4.52
CA SER A 29 -8.09 4.89 5.88
C SER A 29 -8.93 6.11 6.25
N ASP A 30 -10.05 5.91 6.94
CA ASP A 30 -10.82 7.00 7.55
C ASP A 30 -10.10 7.63 8.73
N ASN A 31 -9.06 6.97 9.27
CA ASN A 31 -8.23 7.53 10.31
C ASN A 31 -7.13 8.40 9.67
N PRO A 32 -7.13 9.73 9.90
CA PRO A 32 -6.20 10.64 9.22
C PRO A 32 -4.73 10.31 9.51
N ILE A 33 -4.41 9.83 10.71
CA ILE A 33 -3.04 9.44 11.08
C ILE A 33 -2.62 8.18 10.33
N VAL A 34 -3.52 7.20 10.18
CA VAL A 34 -3.23 5.96 9.44
C VAL A 34 -3.11 6.26 7.96
N ALA A 35 -4.00 7.10 7.40
CA ALA A 35 -3.93 7.52 6.01
C ALA A 35 -2.61 8.23 5.68
N GLU A 36 -2.17 9.14 6.54
CA GLU A 36 -0.89 9.84 6.36
C GLU A 36 0.31 8.89 6.51
N ALA A 37 0.26 7.97 7.47
CA ALA A 37 1.31 6.96 7.66
C ALA A 37 1.43 6.02 6.45
N MET A 38 0.29 5.61 5.88
CA MET A 38 0.24 4.81 4.67
C MET A 38 0.80 5.59 3.48
N ASN A 39 0.37 6.84 3.27
CA ASN A 39 0.87 7.68 2.20
C ASN A 39 2.40 7.86 2.28
N TYR A 40 2.92 8.18 3.47
CA TYR A 40 4.35 8.29 3.71
C TYR A 40 5.09 6.98 3.42
N THR A 41 4.52 5.84 3.85
CA THR A 41 5.09 4.51 3.58
C THR A 41 5.19 4.22 2.08
N ASN A 42 4.13 4.52 1.32
CA ASN A 42 4.09 4.28 -0.12
C ASN A 42 5.06 5.15 -0.91
N GLN A 43 5.27 6.40 -0.47
CA GLN A 43 6.26 7.29 -1.06
C GLN A 43 7.71 6.82 -0.82
N HIS A 44 7.95 5.94 0.16
CA HIS A 44 9.29 5.54 0.63
C HIS A 44 9.47 4.01 0.72
N LEU A 45 8.74 3.22 -0.08
CA LEU A 45 8.65 1.75 0.04
C LEU A 45 10.00 1.02 0.14
N GLY A 46 11.01 1.51 -0.55
CA GLY A 46 12.32 0.86 -0.66
C GLY A 46 13.13 0.83 0.64
N THR A 47 12.98 1.82 1.53
CA THR A 47 13.88 1.99 2.69
C THR A 47 13.20 2.40 3.99
N VAL A 48 11.89 2.68 3.97
CA VAL A 48 11.19 3.25 5.12
C VAL A 48 11.21 2.36 6.36
N THR A 49 11.48 2.97 7.50
CA THR A 49 11.52 2.36 8.83
C THR A 49 10.33 2.79 9.70
N SER A 50 10.01 2.00 10.72
CA SER A 50 8.89 2.33 11.63
C SER A 50 9.13 3.66 12.36
N GLU A 51 10.39 4.00 12.64
CA GLU A 51 10.76 5.26 13.29
C GLU A 51 10.49 6.45 12.37
N GLU A 52 10.86 6.35 11.09
CA GLU A 52 10.62 7.40 10.08
C GLU A 52 9.13 7.65 9.88
N VAL A 53 8.32 6.60 9.75
CA VAL A 53 6.84 6.74 9.65
C VAL A 53 6.28 7.38 10.91
N SER A 54 6.68 6.89 12.09
CA SER A 54 6.25 7.44 13.37
C SER A 54 6.58 8.92 13.51
N ARG A 55 7.76 9.32 13.07
CA ARG A 55 8.21 10.72 13.07
C ARG A 55 7.40 11.55 12.08
N ALA A 56 7.16 11.04 10.88
CA ALA A 56 6.38 11.74 9.84
C ALA A 56 4.96 12.07 10.31
N VAL A 57 4.31 11.15 11.03
CA VAL A 57 2.94 11.36 11.55
C VAL A 57 2.87 11.82 13.01
N SER A 58 4.01 12.22 13.60
CA SER A 58 4.09 12.72 14.98
C SER A 58 3.52 11.79 16.06
N VAL A 59 3.71 10.47 15.93
CA VAL A 59 3.28 9.49 16.94
C VAL A 59 4.40 8.54 17.34
N SER A 60 4.34 7.99 18.56
CA SER A 60 5.25 6.91 18.97
C SER A 60 5.05 5.63 18.16
N GLU A 61 6.07 4.79 18.01
CA GLU A 61 5.95 3.47 17.35
C GLU A 61 4.90 2.56 17.99
N ARG A 62 4.71 2.68 19.31
CA ARG A 62 3.65 1.97 20.04
C ARG A 62 2.27 2.42 19.58
N THR A 63 2.07 3.73 19.42
CA THR A 63 0.83 4.31 18.90
C THR A 63 0.62 3.89 17.46
N LEU A 64 1.65 3.97 16.61
CA LEU A 64 1.59 3.53 15.21
C LEU A 64 1.13 2.07 15.09
N ARG A 65 1.76 1.17 15.84
CA ARG A 65 1.39 -0.26 15.87
C ARG A 65 -0.06 -0.47 16.26
N ARG A 66 -0.52 0.23 17.30
CA ARG A 66 -1.90 0.13 17.77
C ARG A 66 -2.89 0.64 16.72
N LEU A 67 -2.63 1.81 16.13
CA LEU A 67 -3.51 2.40 15.12
C LEU A 67 -3.65 1.50 13.88
N PHE A 68 -2.56 0.92 13.40
CA PHE A 68 -2.59 -0.04 12.29
C PHE A 68 -3.39 -1.30 12.64
N ALA A 69 -3.19 -1.87 13.83
CA ALA A 69 -3.95 -3.02 14.28
C ALA A 69 -5.46 -2.71 14.43
N ASP A 70 -5.79 -1.58 15.05
CA ASP A 70 -7.18 -1.17 15.29
C ASP A 70 -7.92 -0.81 13.99
N THR A 71 -7.21 -0.27 13.00
CA THR A 71 -7.83 0.29 11.78
C THR A 71 -7.79 -0.65 10.58
N LEU A 72 -6.70 -1.40 10.40
CA LEU A 72 -6.50 -2.29 9.24
C LEU A 72 -6.48 -3.77 9.64
N GLY A 73 -6.51 -4.09 10.94
CA GLY A 73 -6.43 -5.47 11.42
C GLY A 73 -5.05 -6.12 11.21
N LEU A 74 -4.04 -5.35 10.82
CA LEU A 74 -2.70 -5.83 10.49
C LEU A 74 -1.61 -4.90 11.01
N SER A 75 -0.38 -5.41 11.10
CA SER A 75 0.78 -4.60 11.51
C SER A 75 1.28 -3.74 10.35
N TRP A 76 1.89 -2.58 10.66
CA TRP A 76 2.55 -1.75 9.65
C TRP A 76 3.64 -2.50 8.84
N ARG A 77 4.38 -3.43 9.47
CA ARG A 77 5.36 -4.25 8.75
C ARG A 77 4.71 -5.20 7.73
N THR A 78 3.56 -5.78 8.09
CA THR A 78 2.77 -6.62 7.17
C THR A 78 2.24 -5.78 6.02
N TYR A 79 1.78 -4.56 6.29
CA TYR A 79 1.40 -3.60 5.27
C TYR A 79 2.55 -3.29 4.30
N LEU A 80 3.73 -2.98 4.83
CA LEU A 80 4.93 -2.70 4.02
C LEU A 80 5.33 -3.90 3.13
N LEU A 81 5.18 -5.13 3.63
CA LEU A 81 5.44 -6.34 2.84
C LEU A 81 4.44 -6.53 1.70
N HIS A 82 3.18 -6.12 1.87
CA HIS A 82 2.16 -6.22 0.82
C HIS A 82 2.24 -5.10 -0.22
N ALA A 83 2.82 -3.96 0.16
CA ALA A 83 2.95 -2.79 -0.72
C ALA A 83 4.24 -2.80 -1.55
N ARG A 84 5.19 -3.72 -1.27
CA ARG A 84 6.38 -3.99 -2.07
C ARG A 84 6.10 -5.08 -3.10
#